data_AF-A0AAP4D2I5-F1
#
_entry.id   AF-A0AAP4D2I5-F1
#
_cell.length_a   1.000
_cell.length_b   1.000
_cell.length_c   1.000
_cell.angle_alpha   90.00
_cell.angle_beta   90.00
_cell.angle_gamma   90.00
#
_symmetry.space_group_name_H-M   'P 1'
#
loop_
_entity.id
_entity.type
_entity.pdbx_description
1 polymer ?
#
loop_
_entity_poly.entity_id
_entity_poly.type
_entity_poly.pdbx_seq_one_letter_code
_entity_poly.pdbx_strand_id
1 'polypeptide(L)'
;MMTPAKQAGLWLAQFLSFFIIFAAFYLLLPEVYLFELFSNSIGFITEADWNDLFMFTALGLSVLINALLILVVGTLKQKRGGR
;
A
#
# COMPACT_ATOMS: atom_id res chain seq x y z
N MET A 1 -0.34 6.40 -29.65
CA MET A 1 -0.97 5.22 -29.02
C MET A 1 0.07 4.48 -28.17
N MET A 2 -0.26 4.03 -26.96
CA MET A 2 0.63 3.16 -26.19
C MET A 2 0.59 1.75 -26.76
N THR A 3 1.74 1.12 -26.93
CA THR A 3 1.79 -0.28 -27.34
C THR A 3 1.38 -1.17 -26.17
N PRO A 4 0.81 -2.37 -26.43
CA PRO A 4 0.45 -3.32 -25.37
C PRO A 4 1.61 -3.64 -24.43
N ALA A 5 2.83 -3.80 -24.96
CA ALA A 5 4.04 -4.03 -24.17
C ALA A 5 4.33 -2.87 -23.19
N LYS A 6 4.16 -1.62 -23.63
CA LYS A 6 4.36 -0.45 -22.78
C LYS A 6 3.29 -0.35 -21.68
N GLN A 7 2.05 -0.71 -21.99
CA GLN A 7 0.97 -0.77 -21.01
C GLN A 7 1.23 -1.85 -19.95
N ALA A 8 1.64 -3.05 -20.37
CA ALA A 8 2.01 -4.13 -19.47
C ALA A 8 3.19 -3.75 -18.56
N GLY A 9 4.22 -3.11 -19.11
CA GLY A 9 5.37 -2.63 -18.34
C GLY A 9 4.99 -1.56 -17.30
N LEU A 10 4.09 -0.64 -17.65
CA LEU A 10 3.60 0.36 -16.71
C LEU A 10 2.78 -0.28 -15.58
N TRP A 11 1.89 -1.21 -15.92
CA TRP A 11 1.12 -1.96 -14.94
C TRP A 11 2.04 -2.73 -13.97
N LEU A 12 3.06 -3.41 -14.49
CA LEU A 12 4.01 -4.17 -13.68
C LEU A 12 4.78 -3.25 -12.72
N ALA A 13 5.21 -2.08 -13.18
CA ALA A 13 5.87 -1.10 -12.32
C ALA A 13 4.94 -0.59 -11.20
N GLN A 14 3.67 -0.33 -11.51
CA GLN A 14 2.67 0.09 -10.53
C GLN A 14 2.35 -1.02 -9.51
N PHE A 15 2.31 -2.28 -9.96
CA PHE A 15 2.15 -3.45 -9.11
C PHE A 15 3.34 -3.65 -8.19
N LEU A 16 4.58 -3.56 -8.70
CA LEU A 16 5.79 -3.66 -7.89
C LEU A 16 5.87 -2.55 -6.84
N SER A 17 5.48 -1.32 -7.20
CA SER A 17 5.38 -0.21 -6.27
C SER A 17 4.41 -0.52 -5.12
N PHE A 18 3.20 -1.01 -5.44
CA PHE A 18 2.24 -1.46 -4.43
C PHE A 18 2.81 -2.58 -3.55
N PHE A 19 3.41 -3.59 -4.16
CA PHE A 19 3.98 -4.74 -3.45
C PHE A 19 5.06 -4.31 -2.46
N ILE A 20 5.96 -3.39 -2.85
CA ILE A 20 7.01 -2.87 -1.97
C ILE A 20 6.39 -2.11 -0.78
N ILE A 21 5.40 -1.25 -1.04
CA ILE A 21 4.71 -0.50 0.02
C ILE A 21 4.04 -1.46 1.00
N PHE A 22 3.31 -2.46 0.49
CA PHE A 22 2.64 -3.46 1.32
C PHE A 22 3.64 -4.31 2.12
N ALA A 23 4.71 -4.79 1.49
CA ALA A 23 5.76 -5.54 2.16
C ALA A 23 6.44 -4.71 3.26
N ALA A 24 6.64 -3.41 3.05
CA ALA A 24 7.17 -2.52 4.08
C ALA A 24 6.22 -2.42 5.28
N PHE A 25 4.91 -2.28 5.07
CA PHE A 25 3.95 -2.32 6.17
C PHE A 25 4.01 -3.66 6.91
N TYR A 26 3.96 -4.76 6.19
CA TYR A 26 3.92 -6.09 6.78
C TYR A 26 5.19 -6.45 7.57
N LEU A 27 6.37 -6.06 7.07
CA LEU A 27 7.65 -6.38 7.71
C LEU A 27 8.07 -5.41 8.80
N LEU A 28 7.68 -4.13 8.70
CA LEU A 28 8.18 -3.08 9.60
C LEU A 28 7.18 -2.68 10.68
N LEU A 29 5.87 -2.93 10.50
CA LEU A 29 4.91 -2.64 11.55
C LEU A 29 5.06 -3.67 12.68
N PRO A 30 5.13 -3.23 13.95
CA PRO A 30 5.24 -4.13 15.08
C PRO A 30 3.86 -4.71 15.42
N GLU A 31 3.43 -5.75 14.69
CA GLU A 31 2.09 -6.35 14.79
C GLU A 31 1.71 -6.73 16.22
N VAL A 32 2.61 -7.40 16.97
CA VAL A 32 2.37 -7.81 18.35
C VAL A 32 2.13 -6.62 19.28
N TYR A 33 2.93 -5.56 19.13
CA TYR A 33 2.74 -4.34 19.92
C TYR A 33 1.41 -3.66 19.60
N LEU A 34 1.04 -3.63 18.32
CA LEU A 34 -0.23 -3.05 17.88
C LEU A 34 -1.43 -3.87 18.38
N PHE A 35 -1.30 -5.20 18.41
CA PHE A 35 -2.29 -6.11 18.97
C PHE A 35 -2.52 -5.83 20.46
N GLU A 36 -1.44 -5.75 21.24
CA GLU A 36 -1.52 -5.44 22.68
C GLU A 36 -2.16 -4.07 22.92
N LEU A 37 -1.75 -3.04 22.18
CA LEU A 37 -2.31 -1.70 22.29
C LEU A 37 -3.81 -1.68 21.99
N PHE A 38 -4.23 -2.37 20.93
CA PHE A 38 -5.62 -2.44 20.52
C PHE A 38 -6.46 -3.22 21.53
N SER A 39 -5.99 -4.40 21.95
CA SER A 39 -6.66 -5.26 22.93
C SER A 39 -6.84 -4.55 24.28
N ASN A 40 -5.83 -3.80 24.73
CA ASN A 40 -5.90 -2.98 25.94
C ASN A 40 -6.90 -1.83 25.84
N SER A 41 -7.18 -1.32 24.64
CA SER A 41 -8.03 -0.14 24.43
C SER A 41 -9.49 -0.50 24.16
N ILE A 42 -9.74 -1.60 23.44
CA ILE A 42 -11.06 -1.94 22.88
C ILE A 42 -11.64 -3.22 23.52
N GLY A 43 -10.81 -3.98 24.25
CA GLY A 43 -11.17 -5.25 24.84
C GLY A 43 -10.67 -6.44 24.03
N PHE A 44 -11.04 -7.65 24.46
CA PHE A 44 -10.55 -8.90 23.87
C PHE A 44 -10.95 -9.03 22.40
N ILE A 45 -9.95 -9.20 21.54
CA ILE A 45 -10.09 -9.56 20.13
C ILE A 45 -9.34 -10.88 19.91
N THR A 46 -9.87 -11.77 19.08
CA THR A 46 -9.16 -13.00 18.74
C THR A 46 -7.97 -12.70 17.84
N GLU A 47 -6.95 -13.56 17.86
CA GLU A 47 -5.78 -13.40 16.97
C GLU A 47 -6.19 -13.43 15.48
N ALA A 48 -7.21 -14.21 15.13
CA ALA A 48 -7.71 -14.30 13.76
C ALA A 48 -8.38 -13.00 13.31
N ASP A 49 -9.29 -12.46 14.13
CA ASP A 49 -9.98 -11.19 13.81
C ASP A 49 -8.99 -10.02 13.77
N TRP A 50 -7.98 -10.04 14.65
CA TRP A 50 -6.90 -9.07 14.63
C TRP A 50 -6.10 -9.14 13.33
N ASN A 51 -5.70 -10.34 12.91
CA ASN A 51 -4.94 -10.53 11.68
C ASN A 51 -5.73 -10.03 10.46
N ASP A 52 -7.03 -10.38 10.37
CA ASP A 52 -7.90 -9.91 9.30
C ASP A 52 -7.99 -8.38 9.27
N LEU A 53 -8.19 -7.74 10.44
CA LEU A 53 -8.25 -6.29 10.56
C LEU A 53 -6.92 -5.63 10.21
N PHE A 54 -5.81 -6.18 10.70
CA PHE A 54 -4.46 -5.69 10.46
C PHE A 54 -4.13 -5.78 8.97
N MET A 55 -4.37 -6.93 8.34
CA MET A 55 -4.14 -7.15 6.92
C MET A 55 -5.04 -6.25 6.05
N PHE A 56 -6.33 -6.12 6.38
CA PHE A 56 -7.23 -5.21 5.70
C PHE A 56 -6.73 -3.76 5.77
N THR A 57 -6.31 -3.32 6.96
CA THR A 57 -5.78 -1.97 7.18
C THR A 57 -4.48 -1.75 6.42
N ALA A 58 -3.53 -2.68 6.49
CA ALA A 58 -2.25 -2.60 5.79
C ALA A 58 -2.44 -2.58 4.27
N LEU A 59 -3.31 -3.43 3.73
CA LEU A 59 -3.65 -3.45 2.30
C LEU A 59 -4.33 -2.14 1.88
N GLY A 60 -5.31 -1.67 2.64
CA GLY A 60 -6.04 -0.43 2.37
C GLY A 60 -5.11 0.78 2.33
N LEU A 61 -4.26 0.94 3.34
CA LEU A 61 -3.26 2.02 3.39
C LEU A 61 -2.24 1.89 2.25
N SER A 62 -1.82 0.68 1.91
CA SER A 62 -0.90 0.44 0.79
C SER A 62 -1.50 0.87 -0.54
N VAL A 63 -2.78 0.57 -0.79
CA VAL A 63 -3.50 1.02 -2.00
C VAL A 63 -3.56 2.54 -2.04
N LEU A 64 -3.94 3.19 -0.93
CA LEU A 64 -4.07 4.64 -0.86
C LEU A 64 -2.73 5.34 -1.11
N ILE A 65 -1.66 4.90 -0.45
CA ILE A 65 -0.32 5.46 -0.62
C ILE A 65 0.18 5.22 -2.05
N ASN A 66 -0.01 4.02 -2.61
CA ASN A 66 0.40 3.75 -3.98
C ASN A 66 -0.37 4.60 -5.00
N ALA A 67 -1.67 4.81 -4.80
CA ALA A 67 -2.49 5.68 -5.64
C ALA A 67 -1.99 7.13 -5.58
N LEU A 68 -1.70 7.64 -4.37
CA LEU A 68 -1.11 8.99 -4.20
C LEU A 68 0.25 9.10 -4.90
N LEU A 69 1.11 8.08 -4.78
CA LEU A 69 2.41 8.06 -5.44
C LEU A 69 2.27 8.11 -6.98
N ILE A 70 1.36 7.31 -7.54
CA ILE A 70 1.06 7.32 -8.98
C ILE A 70 0.59 8.71 -9.44
N LEU A 71 -0.30 9.35 -8.67
CA LEU A 71 -0.80 10.69 -8.96
C LEU A 71 0.32 11.74 -8.93
N VAL A 72 1.17 11.71 -7.89
CA VAL A 72 2.30 12.64 -7.76
C VAL A 72 3.30 12.45 -8.90
N VAL A 73 3.68 11.21 -9.22
CA VAL A 73 4.62 10.93 -10.32
C VAL A 73 4.01 11.35 -11.66
N GLY A 74 2.72 11.09 -11.88
CA GLY A 74 2.00 11.49 -13.09
C GLY A 74 1.98 13.01 -13.29
N THR A 75 1.61 13.76 -12.24
CA THR A 75 1.57 15.23 -12.27
C THR A 75 2.96 15.84 -12.46
N LEU A 76 4.00 15.31 -11.80
CA LEU A 76 5.38 15.76 -11.99
C LEU A 76 5.87 15.52 -13.43
N LYS A 77 5.53 14.37 -14.02
CA LYS A 77 5.91 14.05 -15.40
C LYS A 77 5.21 14.97 -16.40
N GLN A 78 3.94 15.29 -16.17
CA GLN A 78 3.20 16.26 -16.99
C GLN A 78 3.83 17.65 -16.91
N LYS A 79 4.19 18.12 -15.71
CA LYS A 79 4.88 19.41 -15.50
C LYS A 79 6.24 19.46 -16.20
N ARG A 80 6.97 18.34 -16.25
CA ARG A 80 8.31 18.24 -16.86
C ARG A 80 8.27 18.09 -18.38
N GLY A 81 7.20 17.50 -18.93
CA GLY A 81 6.97 17.35 -20.37
C GLY A 81 6.20 18.51 -21.02
N GLY A 82 5.71 19.48 -20.24
CA GLY A 82 5.10 20.73 -20.72
C GLY A 82 6.11 21.84 -21.03
N ARG A 83 7.27 21.48 -21.59
CA ARG A 83 8.17 22.38 -22.32
C ARG A 83 8.28 21.90 -23.75
#